data_AF-A0A7W9SHH3-F1
#
_entry.id   AF-A0A7W9SHH3-F1
#
_cell.length_a   1.000
_cell.length_b   1.000
_cell.length_c   1.000
_cell.angle_alpha   90.00
_cell.angle_beta   90.00
_cell.angle_gamma   90.00
#
_symmetry.space_group_name_H-M   'P 1'
#
loop_
_entity.id
_entity.type
_entity.pdbx_description
1 polymer ?
#
loop_
_entity_poly.entity_id
_entity_poly.type
_entity_poly.pdbx_seq_one_letter_code
_entity_poly.pdbx_strand_id
1 'polypeptide(L)'
;MKAESQGRMVSSVKKSSVGFLAVTGILSAIAYILMWIEFPIPFLMPPFIKFDFSDFPALIAAFALGPVSGILVELIKNILHSFSSGSFGVGELSNFILGASFAGTAGFIYQRNKTKKGAIIASVVGAVVMAAISYPSNLLVVYPFYYNFMPKEVVLSAYELILPSIGSIEKALLIFNVPFTFVKGMIDVVLCLLLYKGVSPFLHKLNGEG
;
A
#
# COMPACT_ATOMS: atom_id res chain seq x y z
N MET A 1 38.08 18.52 -46.60
CA MET A 1 36.85 19.28 -46.24
C MET A 1 35.83 18.26 -45.74
N LYS A 2 35.25 18.53 -44.55
CA LYS A 2 34.35 17.76 -43.67
C LYS A 2 33.48 16.61 -44.25
N ALA A 3 33.35 15.53 -43.46
CA ALA A 3 32.08 14.97 -42.94
C ALA A 3 32.43 13.73 -42.07
N GLU A 4 32.56 13.83 -40.74
CA GLU A 4 31.47 13.60 -39.77
C GLU A 4 30.53 12.44 -40.15
N SER A 5 30.81 11.25 -39.62
CA SER A 5 29.83 10.16 -39.49
C SER A 5 29.71 9.82 -38.01
N GLN A 6 28.65 10.37 -37.43
CA GLN A 6 28.26 10.28 -36.04
C GLN A 6 28.12 8.82 -35.60
N GLY A 7 28.98 8.40 -34.67
CA GLY A 7 28.69 7.26 -33.80
C GLY A 7 27.42 7.57 -33.03
N ARG A 8 26.32 6.87 -33.36
CA ARG A 8 25.07 6.91 -32.59
C ARG A 8 25.37 6.46 -31.16
N MET A 9 25.52 7.44 -30.29
CA MET A 9 25.47 7.28 -28.86
C MET A 9 24.03 6.85 -28.54
N VAL A 10 23.83 5.56 -28.33
CA VAL A 10 22.58 5.01 -27.80
C VAL A 10 22.39 5.67 -26.44
N SER A 11 21.50 6.66 -26.39
CA SER A 11 21.11 7.28 -25.14
C SER A 11 20.42 6.21 -24.31
N SER A 12 21.10 5.77 -23.25
CA SER A 12 20.44 5.11 -22.13
C SER A 12 19.26 5.99 -21.74
N VAL A 13 18.04 5.50 -21.94
CA VAL A 13 16.83 6.16 -21.47
C VAL A 13 16.90 6.13 -19.94
N LYS A 14 17.50 7.17 -19.34
CA LYS A 14 17.19 7.53 -17.96
C LYS A 14 15.68 7.60 -17.89
N LYS A 15 15.07 6.85 -16.95
CA LYS A 15 13.63 6.92 -16.62
C LYS A 15 13.21 8.40 -16.69
N SER A 16 12.51 8.80 -17.75
CA SER A 16 12.24 10.22 -17.94
C SER A 16 11.37 10.68 -16.77
N SER A 17 11.70 11.83 -16.17
CA SER A 17 10.93 12.35 -15.03
C SER A 17 9.44 12.43 -15.36
N VAL A 18 9.11 12.75 -16.62
CA VAL A 18 7.73 12.77 -17.13
C VAL A 18 7.06 11.40 -17.05
N GLY A 19 7.72 10.31 -17.46
CA GLY A 19 7.15 8.96 -17.40
C GLY A 19 6.92 8.48 -15.95
N PHE A 20 7.84 8.81 -15.04
CA PHE A 20 7.69 8.52 -13.62
C PHE A 20 6.46 9.23 -13.04
N LEU A 21 6.30 10.52 -13.31
CA LEU A 21 5.15 11.30 -12.84
C LEU A 21 3.84 10.77 -13.43
N ALA A 22 3.79 10.53 -14.75
CA ALA A 22 2.57 10.10 -15.42
C ALA A 22 2.07 8.74 -14.90
N VAL A 23 2.95 7.74 -14.79
CA VAL A 23 2.57 6.41 -14.31
C VAL A 23 2.20 6.44 -12.83
N THR A 24 2.96 7.16 -11.99
CA THR A 24 2.62 7.33 -10.57
C THR A 24 1.24 7.99 -10.42
N GLY A 25 0.96 9.03 -11.21
CA GLY A 25 -0.34 9.72 -11.21
C GLY A 25 -1.50 8.83 -11.64
N ILE A 26 -1.35 8.05 -12.72
CA ILE A 26 -2.38 7.10 -13.18
C ILE A 26 -2.65 6.03 -12.12
N LEU A 27 -1.61 5.43 -11.55
CA LEU A 27 -1.77 4.41 -10.50
C LEU A 27 -2.36 4.99 -9.21
N SER A 28 -2.07 6.25 -8.89
CA SER A 28 -2.70 6.97 -7.78
C SER A 28 -4.19 7.17 -8.01
N ALA A 29 -4.60 7.56 -9.23
CA ALA A 29 -6.01 7.70 -9.59
C ALA A 29 -6.76 6.36 -9.51
N ILE A 30 -6.15 5.28 -9.99
CA ILE A 30 -6.73 3.93 -9.87
C ILE A 30 -6.84 3.52 -8.40
N ALA A 31 -5.79 3.71 -7.61
CA ALA A 31 -5.80 3.40 -6.18
C ALA A 31 -6.90 4.16 -5.45
N TYR A 32 -7.03 5.47 -5.72
CA TYR A 32 -8.09 6.30 -5.16
C TYR A 32 -9.49 5.77 -5.51
N ILE A 33 -9.76 5.42 -6.78
CA ILE A 33 -11.04 4.82 -7.19
C ILE A 33 -11.30 3.49 -6.46
N LEU A 34 -10.28 2.63 -6.33
CA LEU A 34 -10.41 1.36 -5.62
C LEU A 34 -10.66 1.55 -4.12
N MET A 35 -10.12 2.61 -3.52
CA MET A 35 -10.31 2.93 -2.10
C MET A 35 -11.78 3.26 -1.79
N TRP A 36 -12.53 3.84 -2.73
CA TRP A 36 -13.97 4.06 -2.58
C TRP A 36 -14.78 2.77 -2.52
N ILE A 37 -14.22 1.66 -3.00
CA ILE A 37 -14.83 0.33 -2.89
C ILE A 37 -14.41 -0.31 -1.56
N GLU A 38 -14.35 0.49 -0.50
CA GLU A 38 -14.08 0.05 0.86
C GLU A 38 -15.34 -0.49 1.52
N PHE A 39 -15.21 -1.58 2.26
CA PHE A 39 -16.32 -2.17 3.00
C PHE A 39 -15.88 -2.63 4.39
N PRO A 40 -16.74 -2.52 5.41
CA PRO A 40 -16.47 -3.12 6.71
C PRO A 40 -16.48 -4.64 6.58
N ILE A 41 -15.78 -5.35 7.47
CA ILE A 41 -15.86 -6.81 7.58
C ILE A 41 -16.70 -7.15 8.83
N PRO A 42 -18.02 -7.38 8.69
CA PRO A 42 -18.89 -7.64 9.83
C PRO A 42 -18.40 -8.83 10.66
N PHE A 43 -18.61 -8.75 11.97
CA PHE A 43 -18.25 -9.79 12.95
C PHE A 43 -16.74 -10.10 13.08
N LEU A 44 -15.87 -9.50 12.26
CA LEU A 44 -14.42 -9.67 12.34
C LEU A 44 -13.69 -8.38 12.68
N MET A 45 -14.19 -7.23 12.23
CA MET A 45 -13.59 -5.91 12.49
C MET A 45 -14.64 -4.87 12.89
N PRO A 46 -14.30 -3.91 13.76
CA PRO A 46 -15.15 -2.76 13.99
C PRO A 46 -15.39 -1.96 12.70
N PRO A 47 -16.55 -1.28 12.57
CA PRO A 47 -16.97 -0.65 11.31
C PRO A 47 -16.10 0.52 10.86
N PHE A 48 -15.26 1.08 11.75
CA PHE A 48 -14.30 2.13 11.42
C PHE A 48 -13.01 1.59 10.77
N ILE A 49 -12.79 0.26 10.77
CA ILE A 49 -11.73 -0.38 10.00
C ILE A 49 -12.37 -1.08 8.81
N LYS A 50 -12.06 -0.57 7.62
CA LYS A 50 -12.58 -1.08 6.36
C LYS A 50 -11.49 -1.75 5.56
N PHE A 51 -11.91 -2.71 4.76
CA PHE A 51 -11.08 -3.38 3.78
C PHE A 51 -11.26 -2.72 2.41
N ASP A 52 -10.17 -2.58 1.67
CA ASP A 52 -10.12 -2.04 0.32
C ASP A 52 -8.96 -2.69 -0.47
N PHE A 53 -9.00 -2.57 -1.81
CA PHE A 53 -7.97 -3.13 -2.71
C PHE A 53 -6.98 -2.09 -3.24
N SER A 54 -6.91 -0.90 -2.63
CA SER A 54 -6.17 0.24 -3.17
C SER A 54 -4.66 0.14 -2.99
N ASP A 55 -4.17 -0.77 -2.14
CA ASP A 55 -2.74 -1.02 -1.93
C ASP A 55 -2.10 -1.76 -3.12
N PHE A 56 -2.90 -2.50 -3.89
CA PHE A 56 -2.43 -3.24 -5.06
C PHE A 56 -1.82 -2.34 -6.16
N PRO A 57 -2.47 -1.24 -6.62
CA PRO A 57 -1.81 -0.30 -7.54
C PRO A 57 -0.51 0.31 -7.02
N ALA A 58 -0.39 0.55 -5.71
CA ALA A 58 0.86 1.04 -5.11
C ALA A 58 1.97 -0.01 -5.17
N LEU A 59 1.63 -1.28 -4.94
CA LEU A 59 2.56 -2.40 -5.12
C LEU A 59 3.03 -2.49 -6.59
N ILE A 60 2.13 -2.33 -7.56
CA ILE A 60 2.50 -2.31 -8.98
C ILE A 60 3.41 -1.12 -9.30
N ALA A 61 3.13 0.06 -8.76
CA ALA A 61 3.99 1.24 -8.90
C ALA A 61 5.39 0.98 -8.31
N ALA A 62 5.45 0.35 -7.15
CA ALA A 62 6.70 -0.02 -6.49
C ALA A 62 7.54 -0.98 -7.34
N PHE A 63 6.91 -1.96 -7.99
CA PHE A 63 7.58 -2.94 -8.85
C PHE A 63 7.98 -2.37 -10.21
N ALA A 64 7.20 -1.45 -10.77
CA ALA A 64 7.48 -0.83 -12.07
C ALA A 64 8.52 0.29 -11.97
N LEU A 65 8.34 1.16 -10.98
CA LEU A 65 9.06 2.43 -10.90
C LEU A 65 10.09 2.46 -9.76
N GLY A 66 9.91 1.63 -8.73
CA GLY A 66 10.74 1.59 -7.53
C GLY A 66 9.94 2.01 -6.29
N PRO A 67 10.49 1.76 -5.07
CA PRO A 67 9.75 1.89 -3.82
C PRO A 67 9.17 3.30 -3.58
N VAL A 68 9.87 4.34 -4.01
CA VAL A 68 9.40 5.73 -3.89
C VAL A 68 8.09 5.95 -4.63
N SER A 69 7.90 5.36 -5.82
CA SER A 69 6.65 5.51 -6.57
C SER A 69 5.47 4.84 -5.85
N GLY A 70 5.69 3.66 -5.25
CA GLY A 70 4.67 3.01 -4.42
C GLY A 70 4.25 3.86 -3.22
N ILE A 71 5.22 4.43 -2.49
CA ILE A 71 4.95 5.34 -1.37
C ILE A 71 4.19 6.58 -1.82
N LEU A 72 4.52 7.14 -3.00
CA LEU A 72 3.80 8.28 -3.54
C LEU A 72 2.36 7.95 -3.93
N VAL A 73 2.10 6.76 -4.49
CA VAL A 73 0.74 6.29 -4.78
C VAL A 73 -0.09 6.20 -3.49
N GLU A 74 0.49 5.62 -2.45
CA GLU A 74 -0.11 5.54 -1.11
C GLU A 74 -0.41 6.92 -0.51
N LEU A 75 0.53 7.86 -0.66
CA LEU A 75 0.34 9.22 -0.16
C LEU A 75 -0.80 9.92 -0.90
N ILE A 76 -0.77 9.90 -2.23
CA ILE A 76 -1.72 10.63 -3.06
C ILE A 76 -3.14 10.08 -2.86
N LYS A 77 -3.32 8.74 -2.91
CA LYS A 77 -4.66 8.15 -2.75
C LYS A 77 -5.28 8.52 -1.39
N ASN A 78 -4.49 8.47 -0.32
CA ASN A 78 -4.96 8.73 1.04
C ASN A 78 -5.25 10.22 1.27
N ILE A 79 -4.44 11.13 0.69
CA ILE A 79 -4.75 12.57 0.72
C ILE A 79 -6.07 12.85 -0.01
N LEU A 80 -6.26 12.29 -1.20
CA LEU A 80 -7.49 12.50 -1.97
C LEU A 80 -8.73 11.92 -1.26
N HIS A 81 -8.59 10.73 -0.66
CA HIS A 81 -9.67 10.10 0.10
C HIS A 81 -10.01 10.89 1.36
N SER A 82 -9.02 11.45 2.06
CA SER A 82 -9.23 12.25 3.28
C SER A 82 -10.12 13.47 3.07
N PHE A 83 -10.10 14.08 1.88
CA PHE A 83 -10.97 15.22 1.56
C PHE A 83 -12.42 14.82 1.29
N SER A 84 -12.67 13.53 1.03
CA SER A 84 -13.96 13.03 0.58
C SER A 84 -14.60 12.05 1.56
N SER A 85 -13.85 11.56 2.55
CA SER A 85 -14.28 10.56 3.50
C SER A 85 -14.84 11.16 4.80
N GLY A 86 -15.65 10.38 5.50
CA GLY A 86 -16.20 10.72 6.82
C GLY A 86 -15.35 10.26 8.00
N SER A 87 -14.09 9.85 7.78
CA SER A 87 -13.19 9.23 8.77
C SER A 87 -12.37 10.21 9.62
N PHE A 88 -12.55 11.52 9.40
CA PHE A 88 -11.71 12.59 9.98
C PHE A 88 -10.20 12.46 9.65
N GLY A 89 -9.84 11.72 8.59
CA GLY A 89 -8.45 11.51 8.18
C GLY A 89 -7.68 10.46 9.01
N VAL A 90 -8.30 9.88 10.04
CA VAL A 90 -7.66 8.88 10.91
C VAL A 90 -7.44 7.57 10.16
N GLY A 91 -8.44 7.14 9.39
CA GLY A 91 -8.38 5.90 8.60
C GLY A 91 -7.32 5.98 7.51
N GLU A 92 -7.24 7.11 6.82
CA GLU A 92 -6.30 7.40 5.75
C GLU A 92 -4.87 7.54 6.26
N LEU A 93 -4.69 8.12 7.45
CA LEU A 93 -3.39 8.14 8.11
C LEU A 93 -2.89 6.72 8.39
N SER A 94 -3.75 5.86 8.95
CA SER A 94 -3.41 4.45 9.18
C SER A 94 -3.11 3.74 7.86
N ASN A 95 -4.01 3.85 6.89
CA ASN A 95 -3.87 3.23 5.56
C ASN A 95 -2.55 3.66 4.89
N PHE A 96 -2.22 4.95 4.90
CA PHE A 96 -0.95 5.45 4.37
C PHE A 96 0.27 4.84 5.06
N ILE A 97 0.32 4.83 6.40
CA ILE A 97 1.49 4.29 7.14
C ILE A 97 1.70 2.81 6.79
N LEU A 98 0.61 2.04 6.77
CA LEU A 98 0.66 0.61 6.49
C LEU A 98 0.99 0.34 5.01
N GLY A 99 0.24 0.95 4.10
CA GLY A 99 0.42 0.79 2.65
C GLY A 99 1.80 1.27 2.18
N ALA A 100 2.30 2.41 2.69
CA ALA A 100 3.64 2.89 2.36
C ALA A 100 4.73 1.94 2.86
N SER A 101 4.55 1.36 4.04
CA SER A 101 5.45 0.34 4.59
C SER A 101 5.46 -0.93 3.74
N PHE A 102 4.28 -1.37 3.29
CA PHE A 102 4.10 -2.51 2.39
C PHE A 102 4.76 -2.28 1.03
N ALA A 103 4.31 -1.26 0.29
CA ALA A 103 4.76 -0.96 -1.06
C ALA A 103 6.24 -0.55 -1.09
N GLY A 104 6.71 0.21 -0.09
CA GLY A 104 8.11 0.60 0.06
C GLY A 104 9.02 -0.62 0.28
N THR A 105 8.66 -1.51 1.20
CA THR A 105 9.44 -2.73 1.49
C THR A 105 9.44 -3.67 0.29
N ALA A 106 8.26 -3.96 -0.27
CA ALA A 106 8.14 -4.86 -1.41
C ALA A 106 8.89 -4.30 -2.63
N GLY A 107 8.72 -3.01 -2.95
CA GLY A 107 9.47 -2.35 -4.02
C GLY A 107 10.97 -2.47 -3.83
N PHE A 108 11.48 -2.20 -2.63
CA PHE A 108 12.92 -2.27 -2.34
C PHE A 108 13.49 -3.68 -2.55
N ILE A 109 12.77 -4.72 -2.15
CA ILE A 109 13.19 -6.12 -2.33
C ILE A 109 13.10 -6.53 -3.80
N TYR A 110 11.98 -6.25 -4.46
CA TYR A 110 11.75 -6.64 -5.86
C TYR A 110 12.75 -6.02 -6.82
N GLN A 111 13.13 -4.75 -6.60
CA GLN A 111 14.07 -4.05 -7.46
C GLN A 111 15.47 -4.71 -7.52
N ARG A 112 15.82 -5.58 -6.56
CA ARG A 112 17.06 -6.36 -6.58
C ARG A 112 16.98 -7.62 -7.44
N ASN A 113 15.80 -8.21 -7.60
CA ASN A 113 15.60 -9.44 -8.37
C ASN A 113 14.19 -9.47 -8.99
N LYS A 114 14.09 -8.97 -10.22
CA LYS A 114 12.82 -8.74 -10.94
C LYS A 114 12.31 -10.00 -11.63
N THR A 115 11.97 -10.99 -10.82
CA THR A 115 11.38 -12.25 -11.30
C THR A 115 10.01 -12.46 -10.66
N LYS A 116 9.19 -13.35 -11.24
CA LYS A 116 7.92 -13.74 -10.62
C LYS A 116 8.10 -14.21 -9.17
N LYS A 117 9.13 -15.03 -8.92
CA LYS A 117 9.48 -15.49 -7.58
C LYS A 117 9.90 -14.31 -6.68
N GLY A 118 10.68 -13.37 -7.22
CA GLY A 118 11.05 -12.13 -6.54
C GLY A 118 9.84 -11.29 -6.14
N ALA A 119 8.85 -11.13 -7.03
CA ALA A 119 7.62 -10.38 -6.74
C ALA A 119 6.85 -11.00 -5.58
N ILE A 120 6.67 -12.32 -5.58
CA ILE A 120 5.97 -13.04 -4.51
C ILE A 120 6.71 -12.85 -3.17
N ILE A 121 8.02 -13.07 -3.14
CA ILE A 121 8.82 -12.93 -1.92
C ILE A 121 8.77 -11.49 -1.42
N ALA A 122 8.93 -10.52 -2.31
CA ALA A 122 8.87 -9.11 -1.98
C ALA A 122 7.52 -8.71 -1.38
N SER A 123 6.41 -9.13 -1.99
CA SER A 123 5.06 -8.86 -1.49
C SER A 123 4.80 -9.54 -0.15
N VAL A 124 5.19 -10.81 0.02
CA VAL A 124 5.01 -11.53 1.31
C VAL A 124 5.81 -10.85 2.41
N VAL A 125 7.08 -10.51 2.17
CA VAL A 125 7.90 -9.77 3.16
C VAL A 125 7.30 -8.40 3.43
N GLY A 126 6.82 -7.70 2.40
CA GLY A 126 6.08 -6.45 2.57
C GLY A 126 4.88 -6.62 3.50
N ALA A 127 4.07 -7.65 3.31
CA ALA A 127 2.87 -7.90 4.12
C ALA A 127 3.22 -8.21 5.58
N VAL A 128 4.30 -8.96 5.81
CA VAL A 128 4.84 -9.22 7.16
C VAL A 128 5.31 -7.92 7.81
N VAL A 129 6.06 -7.08 7.09
CA VAL A 129 6.52 -5.78 7.60
C VAL A 129 5.35 -4.84 7.89
N MET A 130 4.34 -4.81 7.02
CA MET A 130 3.12 -4.04 7.23
C MET A 130 2.38 -4.48 8.50
N ALA A 131 2.22 -5.79 8.71
CA ALA A 131 1.62 -6.33 9.92
C ALA A 131 2.45 -6.02 11.18
N ALA A 132 3.78 -6.12 11.10
CA ALA A 132 4.68 -5.80 12.20
C ALA A 132 4.63 -4.31 12.57
N ILE A 133 4.51 -3.42 11.59
CA ILE A 133 4.38 -1.97 11.79
C ILE A 133 2.98 -1.60 12.29
N SER A 134 1.95 -2.38 11.95
CA SER A 134 0.56 -2.13 12.35
C SER A 134 0.36 -1.97 13.84
N TYR A 135 1.04 -2.77 14.66
CA TYR A 135 0.92 -2.66 16.11
C TYR A 135 1.49 -1.33 16.65
N PRO A 136 2.80 -1.02 16.50
CA PRO A 136 3.37 0.21 17.04
C PRO A 136 2.79 1.47 16.39
N SER A 137 2.48 1.47 15.08
CA SER A 137 1.91 2.65 14.44
C SER A 137 0.50 2.95 14.95
N ASN A 138 -0.34 1.92 15.12
CA ASN A 138 -1.68 2.12 15.65
C ASN A 138 -1.65 2.52 17.12
N LEU A 139 -0.80 1.90 17.93
CA LEU A 139 -0.71 2.17 19.37
C LEU A 139 -0.18 3.58 19.66
N LEU A 140 0.85 4.03 18.94
CA LEU A 140 1.58 5.26 19.27
C LEU A 140 1.09 6.48 18.50
N VAL A 141 0.46 6.30 17.33
CA VAL A 141 0.10 7.41 16.44
C VAL A 141 -1.39 7.41 16.14
N VAL A 142 -1.91 6.34 15.51
CA VAL A 142 -3.27 6.36 14.94
C VAL A 142 -4.33 6.43 16.03
N TYR A 143 -4.29 5.57 17.04
CA TYR A 143 -5.31 5.54 18.10
C TYR A 143 -5.24 6.76 19.01
N PRO A 144 -4.06 7.23 19.46
CA PRO A 144 -3.95 8.51 20.15
C PRO A 144 -4.54 9.69 19.35
N PHE A 145 -4.32 9.71 18.03
CA PHE A 145 -4.94 10.71 17.16
C PHE A 145 -6.45 10.53 17.08
N TYR A 146 -6.93 9.28 16.96
CA TYR A 146 -8.36 8.94 16.92
C TYR A 146 -9.10 9.37 18.18
N TYR A 147 -8.46 9.30 19.35
CA TYR A 147 -9.08 9.65 20.62
C TYR A 147 -9.45 11.14 20.76
N ASN A 148 -8.92 12.02 19.90
CA ASN A 148 -9.35 13.41 19.84
C ASN A 148 -10.76 13.58 19.23
N PHE A 149 -11.25 12.56 18.52
CA PHE A 149 -12.55 12.55 17.85
C PHE A 149 -13.54 11.59 18.50
N MET A 150 -13.06 10.49 19.10
CA MET A 150 -13.89 9.47 19.72
C MET A 150 -13.31 8.98 21.05
N PRO A 151 -14.08 8.93 22.15
CA PRO A 151 -13.56 8.44 23.43
C PRO A 151 -13.02 7.02 23.34
N LYS A 152 -11.93 6.74 24.07
CA LYS A 152 -11.27 5.44 24.09
C LYS A 152 -12.23 4.32 24.48
N GLU A 153 -13.18 4.60 25.37
CA GLU A 153 -14.19 3.67 25.88
C GLU A 153 -15.12 3.22 24.75
N VAL A 154 -15.49 4.12 23.84
CA VAL A 154 -16.34 3.82 22.68
C VAL A 154 -15.59 2.95 21.68
N VAL A 155 -14.32 3.27 21.42
CA VAL A 155 -13.46 2.46 20.54
C VAL A 155 -13.28 1.05 21.12
N LEU A 156 -13.02 0.93 22.43
CA LEU A 156 -12.90 -0.37 23.10
C LEU A 156 -14.21 -1.15 23.06
N SER A 157 -15.34 -0.50 23.33
CA SER A 157 -16.67 -1.11 23.27
C SER A 157 -16.94 -1.73 21.90
N ALA A 158 -16.51 -1.07 20.81
CA ALA A 158 -16.68 -1.59 19.47
C ALA A 158 -15.91 -2.90 19.23
N TYR A 159 -14.75 -3.09 19.87
CA TYR A 159 -14.04 -4.37 19.85
C TYR A 159 -14.68 -5.41 20.78
N GLU A 160 -15.17 -5.00 21.95
CA GLU A 160 -15.84 -5.88 22.91
C GLU A 160 -17.14 -6.47 22.35
N LEU A 161 -17.83 -5.76 21.44
CA LEU A 161 -18.97 -6.31 20.71
C LEU A 161 -18.61 -7.53 19.84
N ILE A 162 -17.34 -7.64 19.42
CA ILE A 162 -16.85 -8.76 18.61
C ILE A 162 -16.21 -9.83 19.50
N LEU A 163 -15.39 -9.41 20.47
CA LEU A 163 -14.76 -10.28 21.45
C LEU A 163 -14.86 -9.67 22.86
N PRO A 164 -15.88 -10.05 23.65
CA PRO A 164 -16.13 -9.48 24.97
C PRO A 164 -14.96 -9.62 25.97
N SER A 165 -14.07 -10.59 25.75
CA SER A 165 -12.92 -10.83 26.62
C SER A 165 -11.68 -10.00 26.29
N ILE A 166 -11.76 -9.03 25.36
CA ILE A 166 -10.57 -8.29 24.88
C ILE A 166 -9.96 -7.42 25.98
N GLY A 167 -10.78 -6.66 26.72
CA GLY A 167 -10.42 -5.90 27.92
C GLY A 167 -9.39 -4.78 27.77
N SER A 168 -8.75 -4.60 26.61
CA SER A 168 -7.83 -3.49 26.35
C SER A 168 -7.60 -3.24 24.86
N ILE A 169 -7.24 -2.01 24.50
CA ILE A 169 -6.95 -1.64 23.10
C ILE A 169 -5.68 -2.33 22.61
N GLU A 170 -4.66 -2.46 23.45
CA GLU A 170 -3.40 -3.12 23.13
C GLU A 170 -3.65 -4.58 22.68
N LYS A 171 -4.51 -5.30 23.41
CA LYS A 171 -4.94 -6.64 23.01
C LYS A 171 -5.75 -6.60 21.72
N ALA A 172 -6.65 -5.62 21.57
CA ALA A 172 -7.45 -5.46 20.35
C ALA A 172 -6.55 -5.27 19.11
N LEU A 173 -5.53 -4.42 19.19
CA LEU A 173 -4.59 -4.20 18.09
C LEU A 173 -3.83 -5.48 17.72
N LEU A 174 -3.41 -6.29 18.71
CA LEU A 174 -2.71 -7.55 18.45
C LEU A 174 -3.63 -8.64 17.86
N ILE A 175 -4.86 -8.74 18.35
CA ILE A 175 -5.78 -9.83 18.00
C ILE A 175 -6.56 -9.53 16.71
N PHE A 176 -6.87 -8.26 16.46
CA PHE A 176 -7.65 -7.83 15.30
C PHE A 176 -6.79 -7.13 14.24
N ASN A 177 -6.15 -6.02 14.59
CA ASN A 177 -5.51 -5.16 13.59
C ASN A 177 -4.32 -5.85 12.92
N VAL A 178 -3.43 -6.48 13.70
CA VAL A 178 -2.25 -7.15 13.14
C VAL A 178 -2.64 -8.27 12.17
N PRO A 179 -3.54 -9.23 12.53
CA PRO A 179 -4.02 -10.23 11.59
C PRO A 179 -4.77 -9.65 10.40
N PHE A 180 -5.65 -8.66 10.61
CA PHE A 180 -6.38 -7.99 9.53
C PHE A 180 -5.41 -7.35 8.52
N THR A 181 -4.42 -6.60 9.01
CA THR A 181 -3.39 -5.99 8.17
C THR A 181 -2.60 -7.04 7.41
N PHE A 182 -2.20 -8.14 8.05
CA PHE A 182 -1.50 -9.22 7.37
C PHE A 182 -2.34 -9.84 6.24
N VAL A 183 -3.61 -10.15 6.52
CA VAL A 183 -4.56 -10.69 5.53
C VAL A 183 -4.74 -9.71 4.36
N LYS A 184 -4.83 -8.41 4.64
CA LYS A 184 -4.89 -7.37 3.59
C LYS A 184 -3.71 -7.46 2.63
N GLY A 185 -2.49 -7.46 3.17
CA GLY A 185 -1.28 -7.59 2.34
C GLY A 185 -1.19 -8.93 1.61
N MET A 186 -1.69 -10.03 2.21
CA MET A 186 -1.73 -11.34 1.55
C MET A 186 -2.73 -11.39 0.39
N ILE A 187 -3.83 -10.64 0.46
CA ILE A 187 -4.76 -10.51 -0.67
C ILE A 187 -4.06 -9.80 -1.83
N ASP A 188 -3.24 -8.78 -1.57
CA ASP A 188 -2.44 -8.13 -2.63
C ASP A 188 -1.39 -9.07 -3.22
N VAL A 189 -0.81 -9.99 -2.44
CA VAL A 189 0.08 -11.05 -2.95
C VAL A 189 -0.68 -11.94 -3.93
N VAL A 190 -1.92 -12.33 -3.60
CA VAL A 190 -2.77 -13.14 -4.47
C VAL A 190 -3.14 -12.37 -5.74
N LEU A 191 -3.51 -11.09 -5.63
CA LEU A 191 -3.77 -10.24 -6.80
C LEU A 191 -2.53 -10.11 -7.68
N CYS A 192 -1.35 -9.93 -7.08
CA CYS A 192 -0.07 -9.91 -7.79
C CYS A 192 0.15 -11.20 -8.56
N LEU A 193 -0.09 -12.36 -7.95
CA LEU A 193 0.04 -13.67 -8.60
C LEU A 193 -0.90 -13.86 -9.80
N LEU A 194 -2.18 -13.49 -9.63
CA LEU A 194 -3.21 -13.64 -10.65
C LEU A 194 -2.96 -12.71 -11.83
N LEU A 195 -2.56 -11.47 -11.54
CA LEU A 195 -2.38 -10.42 -12.54
C LEU A 195 -0.95 -10.32 -13.07
N TYR A 196 0.01 -11.09 -12.52
CA TYR A 196 1.43 -11.01 -12.89
C TYR A 196 1.64 -11.13 -14.40
N LYS A 197 0.96 -12.07 -15.07
CA LYS A 197 1.11 -12.26 -16.52
C LYS A 197 0.69 -11.03 -17.32
N GLY A 198 -0.37 -10.34 -16.90
CA GLY A 198 -0.85 -9.11 -17.56
C GLY A 198 0.01 -7.90 -17.22
N VAL A 199 0.54 -7.83 -16.00
CA VAL A 199 1.32 -6.68 -15.52
C VAL A 199 2.81 -6.80 -15.88
N SER A 200 3.34 -8.01 -16.07
CA SER A 200 4.76 -8.27 -16.37
C SER A 200 5.28 -7.49 -17.59
N PRO A 201 4.59 -7.45 -18.75
CA PRO A 201 5.05 -6.64 -19.89
C PRO A 201 5.21 -5.16 -19.53
N PHE A 202 4.30 -4.62 -18.73
CA PHE A 202 4.36 -3.23 -18.24
C PHE A 202 5.55 -3.03 -17.28
N LEU A 203 5.81 -3.97 -16.36
CA LEU A 203 6.94 -3.91 -15.43
C LEU A 203 8.30 -3.93 -16.14
N HIS A 204 8.49 -4.79 -17.16
CA HIS A 204 9.78 -4.88 -17.87
C HIS A 204 9.99 -3.71 -18.82
N LYS A 205 8.95 -3.27 -19.54
CA LYS A 205 9.03 -2.14 -20.46
C LYS A 205 9.44 -0.83 -19.77
N LEU A 206 8.93 -0.57 -18.57
CA LEU A 206 9.29 0.62 -17.79
C LEU A 206 10.65 0.52 -17.08
N ASN A 207 11.18 -0.68 -16.97
CA ASN A 207 12.50 -0.94 -16.39
C ASN A 207 13.62 -0.99 -17.44
N GLY A 208 13.30 -0.85 -18.74
CA GLY A 208 14.28 -0.86 -19.83
C GLY A 208 14.83 -2.24 -20.17
N GLU A 209 14.17 -3.31 -19.71
CA GLU A 209 14.57 -4.72 -19.93
C GLU A 209 13.78 -5.36 -21.10
N GLY A 210 13.58 -4.58 -22.18
CA GLY A 210 12.86 -5.01 -23.38
C GLY A 210 13.75 -5.75 -24.38
#